data_AF-A0A662UJ63-F1
#
_entry.id   AF-A0A662UJ63-F1
#
_cell.length_a   1.000
_cell.length_b   1.000
_cell.length_c   1.000
_cell.angle_alpha   90.00
_cell.angle_beta   90.00
_cell.angle_gamma   90.00
#
_symmetry.space_group_name_H-M   'P 1'
#
loop_
_entity.id
_entity.type
_entity.pdbx_description
1 polymer ?
#
loop_
_entity_poly.entity_id
_entity_poly.type
_entity_poly.pdbx_seq_one_letter_code
_entity_poly.pdbx_strand_id
1 'polypeptide(L)'
;MTLPNPFSKIKKAFKRKKEEEPSLEEAIPEEEKEAGLTVPRLTERTERLLRANLRPVDLYPLYQPWAYAHIAEDLKTGRLIYLVEEVTLNEQEAKVFHDIVDYITWELEPPKKASIDTREYIMAYAKRALRLFQIKLGRTPGLSWSKIGYYVERNLLGYGPLDPIFRDENIEDISCNGPRKPVYVWHRKYESLPTNIMFESEEELDEYVLKLAHMAGKHISVAYPILDAILPGGHRVAATFQKEVSTGGSTFTVRKFREDPITIIDMINFGTISPEIAAYFWLAMDYKMTSLILGVTGAGKTSTLNALANLLRPTYKVVTIEDTPELRLPQENWVQLVSRPSYLGGGGIGEITLFHLVKVSLRYRPDVIVVGEVRG
;
A
#
# COMPACT_ATOMS: atom_id res chain seq x y z
N MET A 1 14.92 -34.39 16.36
CA MET A 1 16.17 -33.68 16.71
C MET A 1 15.93 -32.20 16.44
N THR A 2 15.81 -31.38 17.48
CA THR A 2 15.68 -29.92 17.33
C THR A 2 17.03 -29.35 16.93
N LEU A 3 17.12 -28.73 15.74
CA LEU A 3 18.30 -28.02 15.30
C LEU A 3 18.64 -26.93 16.34
N PRO A 4 19.92 -26.79 16.76
CA PRO A 4 20.31 -25.77 17.72
C PRO A 4 20.05 -24.37 17.16
N ASN A 5 19.37 -23.51 17.92
CA ASN A 5 19.13 -22.12 17.55
C ASN A 5 20.48 -21.36 17.42
N PRO A 6 20.88 -20.91 16.21
CA PRO A 6 22.13 -20.22 15.90
C PRO A 6 22.19 -18.83 16.54
N PHE A 7 21.06 -18.29 16.99
CA PHE A 7 20.96 -17.03 17.72
C PHE A 7 20.94 -17.20 19.25
N SER A 8 21.15 -18.42 19.77
CA SER A 8 21.17 -18.71 21.22
C SER A 8 22.13 -17.84 22.05
N LYS A 9 23.27 -17.41 21.47
CA LYS A 9 24.21 -16.46 22.10
C LYS A 9 23.62 -15.05 22.22
N ILE A 10 22.84 -14.60 21.23
CA ILE A 10 22.13 -13.30 21.25
C ILE A 10 21.03 -13.34 22.33
N LYS A 11 20.31 -14.46 22.42
CA LYS A 11 19.26 -14.69 23.42
C LYS A 11 19.77 -14.61 24.87
N LYS A 12 20.98 -15.11 25.16
CA LYS A 12 21.61 -14.99 26.49
C LYS A 12 21.93 -13.54 26.87
N ALA A 13 22.30 -12.68 25.90
CA ALA A 13 22.50 -11.25 26.14
C ALA A 13 21.17 -10.54 26.46
N PHE A 14 20.07 -10.97 25.82
CA PHE A 14 18.72 -10.41 26.05
C PHE A 14 18.13 -10.80 27.41
N LYS A 15 18.32 -12.05 27.84
CA LYS A 15 17.80 -12.54 29.12
C LYS A 15 18.34 -11.76 30.32
N ARG A 16 19.54 -11.18 30.20
CA ARG A 16 20.14 -10.29 31.21
C ARG A 16 19.56 -8.87 31.24
N LYS A 17 18.88 -8.41 30.19
CA LYS A 17 18.26 -7.06 30.11
C LYS A 17 16.74 -7.07 30.19
N LYS A 18 16.12 -8.25 30.24
CA LYS A 18 14.66 -8.42 30.31
C LYS A 18 14.05 -7.97 31.64
N GLU A 19 14.88 -7.62 32.63
CA GLU A 19 14.46 -7.12 33.95
C GLU A 19 14.18 -5.60 33.96
N GLU A 20 14.46 -4.89 32.87
CA GLU A 20 14.10 -3.48 32.69
C GLU A 20 13.24 -3.37 31.42
N GLU A 21 11.92 -3.52 31.55
CA GLU A 21 10.98 -3.17 30.47
C GLU A 21 10.86 -1.63 30.41
N PRO A 22 11.29 -0.96 29.33
CA PRO A 22 10.92 0.43 29.11
C PRO A 22 9.50 0.48 28.54
N SER A 23 8.74 1.49 28.96
CA SER A 23 7.43 1.84 28.40
C SER A 23 7.52 2.10 26.89
N LEU A 24 6.42 1.81 26.18
CA LEU A 24 6.24 1.94 24.73
C LEU A 24 6.38 3.39 24.18
N GLU A 25 6.80 4.36 24.99
CA GLU A 25 6.79 5.79 24.68
C GLU A 25 8.17 6.42 24.47
N GLU A 26 9.26 5.67 24.52
CA GLU A 26 10.56 6.21 24.09
C GLU A 26 10.61 6.29 22.56
N ALA A 27 10.14 7.43 22.07
CA ALA A 27 10.25 7.91 20.71
C ALA A 27 11.64 7.63 20.13
N ILE A 28 11.67 7.31 18.84
CA ILE A 28 12.89 7.35 18.03
C ILE A 28 13.52 8.72 18.32
N PRO A 29 14.78 8.82 18.77
CA PRO A 29 15.41 10.12 18.95
C PRO A 29 15.32 10.88 17.62
N GLU A 30 14.67 12.04 17.64
CA GLU A 30 14.55 12.93 16.47
C GLU A 30 15.92 13.48 15.99
N GLU A 31 17.04 13.06 16.60
CA GLU A 31 18.37 13.65 16.46
C GLU A 31 19.39 12.82 15.66
N GLU A 32 18.97 11.88 14.80
CA GLU A 32 19.84 11.37 13.71
C GLU A 32 19.34 11.78 12.31
N LYS A 33 18.63 12.91 12.22
CA LYS A 33 18.51 13.64 10.95
C LYS A 33 19.86 14.32 10.68
N GLU A 34 20.48 14.01 9.54
CA GLU A 34 21.57 14.75 8.88
C GLU A 34 23.04 14.35 9.13
N ALA A 35 23.41 13.64 10.19
CA ALA A 35 24.82 13.30 10.41
C ALA A 35 25.28 12.05 9.63
N GLY A 36 25.51 12.18 8.32
CA GLY A 36 26.32 11.24 7.54
C GLY A 36 25.68 10.58 6.32
N LEU A 37 24.42 10.89 6.00
CA LEU A 37 23.87 10.53 4.69
C LEU A 37 24.32 11.57 3.66
N THR A 38 25.32 11.23 2.83
CA THR A 38 25.51 11.91 1.54
C THR A 38 24.35 11.51 0.63
N VAL A 39 23.21 12.17 0.78
CA VAL A 39 22.12 12.10 -0.19
C VAL A 39 22.66 12.76 -1.47
N PRO A 40 22.70 12.08 -2.62
CA PRO A 40 23.18 12.69 -3.84
C PRO A 40 22.38 13.95 -4.11
N ARG A 41 23.08 15.06 -4.39
CA ARG A 41 22.41 16.33 -4.73
C ARG A 41 21.54 16.10 -5.96
N LEU A 42 20.44 16.84 -6.09
CA LEU A 42 19.54 16.77 -7.26
C LEU A 42 20.33 16.76 -8.58
N THR A 43 21.38 17.57 -8.69
CA THR A 43 22.32 17.62 -9.81
C THR A 43 23.06 16.31 -10.08
N GLU A 44 23.56 15.61 -9.06
CA GLU A 44 24.27 14.32 -9.23
C GLU A 44 23.33 13.23 -9.74
N ARG A 45 22.06 13.27 -9.32
CA ARG A 45 21.04 12.31 -9.77
C ARG A 45 20.69 12.53 -11.24
N THR A 46 20.52 13.80 -11.64
CA THR A 46 20.28 14.20 -13.04
C THR A 46 21.45 13.76 -13.95
N GLU A 47 22.69 13.96 -13.53
CA GLU A 47 23.87 13.55 -14.30
C GLU A 47 23.96 12.03 -14.49
N ARG A 48 23.60 11.25 -13.47
CA ARG A 48 23.60 9.77 -13.55
C ARG A 48 22.62 9.26 -14.61
N LEU A 49 21.44 9.86 -14.71
CA LEU A 49 20.44 9.51 -15.73
C LEU A 49 20.94 9.82 -17.14
N LEU A 50 21.54 11.00 -17.33
CA LEU A 50 22.10 11.40 -18.63
C LEU A 50 23.19 10.42 -19.11
N ARG A 51 24.05 9.93 -18.21
CA ARG A 51 25.05 8.90 -18.52
C ARG A 51 24.44 7.56 -18.94
N ALA A 52 23.20 7.28 -18.53
CA ALA A 52 22.45 6.10 -18.94
C ALA A 52 21.65 6.28 -20.24
N ASN A 53 21.83 7.40 -20.97
CA ASN A 53 21.01 7.83 -22.12
C ASN A 53 19.54 8.10 -21.76
N LEU A 54 19.29 8.58 -20.55
CA LEU A 54 17.96 8.93 -20.07
C LEU A 54 17.88 10.43 -19.85
N ARG A 55 16.93 11.09 -20.51
CA ARG A 55 16.66 12.52 -20.32
C ARG A 55 15.65 12.68 -19.17
N PRO A 56 16.01 13.33 -18.05
CA PRO A 56 15.08 13.55 -16.95
C PRO A 56 13.96 14.51 -17.37
N VAL A 57 12.73 14.15 -17.04
CA VAL A 57 11.50 14.91 -17.31
C VAL A 57 10.91 15.44 -16.00
N ASP A 58 10.85 14.60 -14.97
CA ASP A 58 10.30 14.95 -13.66
C ASP A 58 11.06 14.24 -12.54
N LEU A 59 11.09 14.84 -11.36
CA LEU A 59 11.76 14.30 -10.18
C LEU A 59 11.08 14.80 -8.91
N TYR A 60 10.60 13.88 -8.10
CA TYR A 60 9.96 14.19 -6.83
C TYR A 60 10.25 13.12 -5.77
N PRO A 61 10.23 13.50 -4.47
CA PRO A 61 10.43 12.56 -3.39
C PRO A 61 9.24 11.62 -3.22
N LEU A 62 9.51 10.36 -2.87
CA LEU A 62 8.48 9.38 -2.47
C LEU A 62 8.50 9.17 -0.96
N TYR A 63 9.69 9.07 -0.38
CA TYR A 63 9.87 8.95 1.07
C TYR A 63 11.24 9.49 1.44
N GLN A 64 11.31 10.72 1.93
CA GLN A 64 12.61 11.37 2.17
C GLN A 64 13.32 10.81 3.42
N PRO A 65 14.65 10.67 3.38
CA PRO A 65 15.57 10.80 2.23
C PRO A 65 15.79 9.49 1.44
N TRP A 66 14.97 8.47 1.67
CA TRP A 66 15.19 7.07 1.28
C TRP A 66 14.86 6.73 -0.17
N ALA A 67 13.79 7.33 -0.72
CA ALA A 67 13.25 6.95 -2.02
C ALA A 67 12.71 8.16 -2.80
N TYR A 68 12.97 8.16 -4.11
CA TYR A 68 12.58 9.20 -5.06
C TYR A 68 12.09 8.58 -6.37
N ALA A 69 11.18 9.27 -7.05
CA ALA A 69 10.72 8.92 -8.38
C ALA A 69 11.39 9.84 -9.41
N HIS A 70 11.90 9.25 -10.49
CA HIS A 70 12.35 9.98 -11.67
C HIS A 70 11.51 9.54 -12.86
N ILE A 71 10.85 10.50 -13.50
CA ILE A 71 10.28 10.30 -14.83
C ILE A 71 11.35 10.69 -15.82
N ALA A 72 11.74 9.77 -16.69
CA ALA A 72 12.78 10.02 -17.69
C ALA A 72 12.33 9.52 -19.06
N GLU A 73 12.88 10.11 -20.10
CA GLU A 73 12.71 9.67 -21.47
C GLU A 73 13.94 8.90 -21.92
N ASP A 74 13.75 7.69 -22.42
CA ASP A 74 14.81 6.93 -23.05
C ASP A 74 15.15 7.54 -24.42
N LEU A 75 16.36 8.07 -24.56
CA LEU A 75 16.82 8.74 -25.78
C LEU A 75 16.90 7.80 -26.99
N LYS A 76 16.92 6.48 -26.79
CA LYS A 76 16.94 5.50 -27.88
C LYS A 76 15.54 5.19 -28.41
N THR A 77 14.56 5.10 -27.52
CA THR A 77 13.21 4.65 -27.87
C THR A 77 12.18 5.77 -27.88
N GLY A 78 12.50 6.94 -27.31
CA GLY A 78 11.59 8.07 -27.09
C GLY A 78 10.51 7.77 -26.05
N ARG A 79 10.58 6.64 -25.34
CA ARG A 79 9.56 6.22 -24.37
C ARG A 79 9.86 6.82 -23.01
N LEU A 80 8.81 7.24 -22.32
CA LEU A 80 8.88 7.60 -20.91
C LEU A 80 9.01 6.34 -20.06
N ILE A 81 9.80 6.43 -19.00
CA ILE A 81 10.03 5.38 -18.02
C ILE A 81 9.93 5.97 -16.61
N TYR A 82 9.45 5.16 -15.67
CA TYR A 82 9.33 5.50 -14.26
C TYR A 82 10.45 4.83 -13.47
N LEU A 83 11.39 5.61 -12.92
CA LEU A 83 12.54 5.06 -12.22
C LEU A 83 12.41 5.34 -10.72
N VAL A 84 12.40 4.26 -9.95
CA VAL A 84 12.55 4.32 -8.50
C VAL A 84 14.04 4.38 -8.17
N GLU A 85 14.46 5.49 -7.55
CA GLU A 85 15.78 5.62 -6.95
C GLU A 85 15.66 5.46 -5.43
N GLU A 86 16.15 4.33 -4.92
CA GLU A 86 16.27 4.06 -3.48
C GLU A 86 17.73 4.16 -3.03
N VAL A 87 17.92 4.51 -1.75
CA VAL A 87 19.22 4.43 -1.10
C VAL A 87 19.67 2.96 -1.07
N THR A 88 20.84 2.65 -1.62
CA THR A 88 21.35 1.27 -1.66
C THR A 88 22.07 0.88 -0.36
N LEU A 89 21.96 -0.41 -0.03
CA LEU A 89 22.78 -1.07 0.98
C LEU A 89 24.11 -1.50 0.37
N ASN A 90 25.21 -1.29 1.10
CA ASN A 90 26.48 -1.94 0.80
C ASN A 90 26.46 -3.43 1.22
N GLU A 91 27.47 -4.22 0.85
CA GLU A 91 27.51 -5.67 1.16
C GLU A 91 27.40 -5.98 2.66
N GLN A 92 28.01 -5.16 3.52
CA GLN A 92 27.95 -5.35 4.97
C GLN A 92 26.55 -5.01 5.50
N GLU A 93 25.98 -3.90 5.06
CA GLU A 93 24.62 -3.47 5.40
C GLU A 93 23.59 -4.51 4.95
N ALA A 94 23.71 -5.04 3.74
CA ALA A 94 22.84 -6.10 3.22
C ALA A 94 22.92 -7.37 4.05
N LYS A 95 24.13 -7.80 4.44
CA LYS A 95 24.32 -8.96 5.32
C LYS A 95 23.66 -8.76 6.68
N VAL A 96 23.86 -7.60 7.30
CA VAL A 96 23.24 -7.27 8.59
C VAL A 96 21.71 -7.21 8.47
N PHE A 97 21.19 -6.65 7.38
CA PHE A 97 19.76 -6.66 7.09
C PHE A 97 19.19 -8.09 7.03
N HIS A 98 19.84 -9.00 6.29
CA HIS A 98 19.42 -10.40 6.22
C HIS A 98 19.47 -11.09 7.59
N ASP A 99 20.56 -10.90 8.35
CA ASP A 99 20.68 -11.47 9.71
C ASP A 99 19.54 -10.99 10.64
N ILE A 100 19.10 -9.74 10.49
CA ILE A 100 17.98 -9.17 11.27
C ILE A 100 16.65 -9.79 10.82
N VAL A 101 16.40 -9.89 9.52
CA VAL A 101 15.17 -10.49 8.99
C VAL A 101 15.07 -11.96 9.39
N ASP A 102 16.16 -12.72 9.33
CA ASP A 102 16.22 -14.12 9.76
C ASP A 102 15.96 -14.25 11.26
N TYR A 103 16.56 -13.36 12.07
CA TYR A 103 16.32 -13.32 13.51
C TYR A 103 14.85 -13.04 13.84
N ILE A 104 14.23 -12.06 13.15
CA ILE A 104 12.82 -11.73 13.34
C ILE A 104 11.97 -12.92 12.93
N THR A 105 12.20 -13.50 11.76
CA THR A 105 11.42 -14.63 11.23
C THR A 105 11.44 -15.83 12.18
N TRP A 106 12.57 -16.08 12.85
CA TRP A 106 12.67 -17.19 13.80
C TRP A 106 12.07 -16.88 15.17
N GLU A 107 12.33 -15.69 15.74
CA GLU A 107 11.92 -15.39 17.12
C GLU A 107 10.56 -14.68 17.22
N LEU A 108 9.92 -14.32 16.11
CA LEU A 108 8.59 -13.71 16.11
C LEU A 108 7.53 -14.74 16.53
N GLU A 109 7.04 -14.60 17.76
CA GLU A 109 5.88 -15.32 18.25
C GLU A 109 4.60 -14.54 17.92
N PRO A 110 3.50 -15.22 17.55
CA PRO A 110 2.21 -14.57 17.32
C PRO A 110 1.75 -13.84 18.60
N PRO A 111 1.07 -12.69 18.45
CA PRO A 111 0.63 -11.91 19.61
C PRO A 111 -0.31 -12.74 20.49
N LYS A 112 -0.08 -12.72 21.81
CA LYS A 112 -0.85 -13.50 22.79
C LYS A 112 -2.31 -13.06 22.93
N LYS A 113 -2.63 -11.84 22.49
CA LYS A 113 -3.99 -11.28 22.48
C LYS A 113 -4.40 -11.00 21.04
N ALA A 114 -5.58 -11.48 20.66
CA ALA A 114 -6.12 -11.28 19.31
C ALA A 114 -6.49 -9.82 18.99
N SER A 115 -6.56 -8.93 19.99
CA SER A 115 -6.94 -7.52 19.83
C SER A 115 -5.78 -6.58 19.52
N ILE A 116 -4.55 -7.09 19.41
CA ILE A 116 -3.37 -6.25 19.12
C ILE A 116 -3.26 -6.08 17.61
N ASP A 117 -3.03 -4.85 17.14
CA ASP A 117 -2.69 -4.60 15.75
C ASP A 117 -1.39 -5.34 15.40
N THR A 118 -1.48 -6.30 14.49
CA THR A 118 -0.35 -7.12 14.03
C THR A 118 0.78 -6.26 13.46
N ARG A 119 0.47 -5.18 12.75
CA ARG A 119 1.46 -4.29 12.14
C ARG A 119 2.24 -3.54 13.21
N GLU A 120 1.55 -3.00 14.21
CA GLU A 120 2.18 -2.31 15.34
C GLU A 120 3.07 -3.27 16.15
N TYR A 121 2.57 -4.49 16.38
CA TYR A 121 3.33 -5.54 17.07
C TYR A 121 4.62 -5.92 16.34
N ILE A 122 4.54 -6.15 15.02
CA ILE A 122 5.72 -6.47 14.20
C ILE A 122 6.69 -5.27 14.18
N MET A 123 6.19 -4.04 14.10
CA MET A 123 7.04 -2.84 14.13
C MET A 123 7.79 -2.70 15.44
N ALA A 124 7.12 -2.88 16.57
CA ALA A 124 7.76 -2.88 17.89
C ALA A 124 8.81 -3.99 18.00
N TYR A 125 8.55 -5.16 17.43
CA TYR A 125 9.51 -6.25 17.39
C TYR A 125 10.73 -5.92 16.52
N ALA A 126 10.51 -5.39 15.31
CA ALA A 126 11.55 -4.99 14.38
C ALA A 126 12.47 -3.92 14.99
N LYS A 127 11.90 -2.89 15.64
CA LYS A 127 12.66 -1.87 16.38
C LYS A 127 13.54 -2.48 17.47
N ARG A 128 13.02 -3.46 18.22
CA ARG A 128 13.81 -4.18 19.25
C ARG A 128 14.96 -4.98 18.62
N ALA A 129 14.69 -5.71 17.55
CA ALA A 129 15.71 -6.47 16.82
C ALA A 129 16.82 -5.54 16.31
N LEU A 130 16.46 -4.42 15.66
CA LEU A 130 17.40 -3.40 15.22
C LEU A 130 18.29 -2.90 16.36
N ARG A 131 17.70 -2.52 17.50
CA ARG A 131 18.45 -2.04 18.68
C ARG A 131 19.43 -3.09 19.22
N LEU A 132 19.08 -4.37 19.16
CA LEU A 132 19.97 -5.45 19.59
C LEU A 132 21.19 -5.61 18.70
N PHE A 133 20.96 -5.61 17.39
CA PHE A 133 22.05 -5.70 16.42
C PHE A 133 22.93 -4.45 16.50
N GLN A 134 22.34 -3.28 16.72
CA GLN A 134 23.06 -2.03 16.96
C GLN A 134 23.97 -2.09 18.20
N ILE A 135 23.49 -2.65 19.31
CA ILE A 135 24.31 -2.83 20.52
C ILE A 135 25.44 -3.85 20.29
N LYS A 136 25.15 -4.95 19.58
CA LYS A 136 26.10 -6.05 19.38
C LYS A 136 27.24 -5.69 18.42
N LEU A 137 26.91 -4.99 17.34
CA LEU A 137 27.87 -4.58 16.31
C LEU A 137 28.49 -3.22 16.64
N GLY A 138 27.84 -2.40 17.46
CA GLY A 138 28.31 -1.07 17.83
C GLY A 138 28.26 -0.09 16.66
N ARG A 139 29.00 1.02 16.78
CA ARG A 139 29.26 1.96 15.68
C ARG A 139 30.33 1.40 14.75
N THR A 140 30.02 0.31 14.05
CA THR A 140 30.91 -0.21 13.02
C THR A 140 31.04 0.85 11.90
N PRO A 141 32.26 1.30 11.57
CA PRO A 141 32.45 2.26 10.48
C PRO A 141 31.87 1.72 9.16
N GLY A 142 31.06 2.51 8.47
CA GLY A 142 30.46 2.15 7.18
C GLY A 142 29.08 1.47 7.23
N LEU A 143 28.52 1.25 8.42
CA LEU A 143 27.15 0.76 8.61
C LEU A 143 26.19 1.91 8.94
N SER A 144 25.17 2.11 8.10
CA SER A 144 24.05 3.01 8.40
C SER A 144 22.84 2.24 8.94
N TRP A 145 22.60 2.37 10.24
CA TRP A 145 21.43 1.77 10.89
C TRP A 145 20.10 2.30 10.37
N SER A 146 20.05 3.58 9.98
CA SER A 146 18.85 4.20 9.41
C SER A 146 18.51 3.62 8.03
N LYS A 147 19.52 3.30 7.20
CA LYS A 147 19.29 2.60 5.93
C LYS A 147 18.77 1.19 6.16
N ILE A 148 19.39 0.44 7.07
CA ILE A 148 18.94 -0.92 7.39
C ILE A 148 17.51 -0.87 7.94
N GLY A 149 17.21 0.07 8.84
CA GLY A 149 15.88 0.30 9.38
C GLY A 149 14.83 0.55 8.30
N TYR A 150 15.16 1.39 7.31
CA TYR A 150 14.31 1.59 6.14
C TYR A 150 13.98 0.27 5.42
N TYR A 151 14.99 -0.55 5.08
CA TYR A 151 14.76 -1.82 4.40
C TYR A 151 13.98 -2.83 5.25
N VAL A 152 14.20 -2.85 6.57
CA VAL A 152 13.42 -3.69 7.50
C VAL A 152 11.96 -3.28 7.50
N GLU A 153 11.65 -1.99 7.61
CA GLU A 153 10.28 -1.48 7.53
C GLU A 153 9.65 -1.79 6.16
N ARG A 154 10.35 -1.45 5.10
CA ARG A 154 9.95 -1.64 3.70
C ARG A 154 9.60 -3.11 3.39
N ASN A 155 10.41 -4.05 3.86
CA ASN A 155 10.25 -5.46 3.54
C ASN A 155 9.28 -6.21 4.48
N LEU A 156 9.27 -5.89 5.78
CA LEU A 156 8.42 -6.60 6.75
C LEU A 156 7.00 -6.04 6.83
N LEU A 157 6.87 -4.71 6.83
CA LEU A 157 5.58 -4.03 7.01
C LEU A 157 5.05 -3.44 5.70
N GLY A 158 5.96 -3.00 4.84
CA GLY A 158 5.66 -2.41 3.55
C GLY A 158 5.47 -3.44 2.45
N TYR A 159 5.36 -2.94 1.22
CA TYR A 159 5.17 -3.73 0.00
C TYR A 159 6.50 -4.19 -0.62
N GLY A 160 7.56 -4.34 0.17
CA GLY A 160 8.86 -4.82 -0.32
C GLY A 160 9.44 -3.92 -1.41
N PRO A 161 9.94 -4.45 -2.53
CA PRO A 161 10.52 -3.65 -3.61
C PRO A 161 9.55 -2.59 -4.18
N LEU A 162 8.24 -2.82 -4.13
CA LEU A 162 7.25 -1.88 -4.66
C LEU A 162 6.79 -0.84 -3.65
N ASP A 163 7.23 -0.91 -2.38
CA ASP A 163 6.84 0.04 -1.33
C ASP A 163 7.01 1.51 -1.74
N PRO A 164 8.09 1.93 -2.43
CA PRO A 164 8.20 3.30 -2.94
C PRO A 164 7.05 3.68 -3.90
N ILE A 165 6.67 2.78 -4.82
CA ILE A 165 5.58 3.00 -5.77
C ILE A 165 4.23 3.06 -5.05
N PHE A 166 4.03 2.23 -4.02
CA PHE A 166 2.86 2.30 -3.16
C PHE A 166 2.75 3.64 -2.42
N ARG A 167 3.87 4.29 -2.09
CA ARG A 167 3.87 5.63 -1.48
C ARG A 167 3.64 6.78 -2.46
N ASP A 168 3.75 6.54 -3.78
CA ASP A 168 3.55 7.59 -4.78
C ASP A 168 2.07 7.92 -5.02
N GLU A 169 1.58 9.05 -4.55
CA GLU A 169 0.20 9.50 -4.75
C GLU A 169 -0.20 9.71 -6.22
N ASN A 170 0.77 9.86 -7.12
CA ASN A 170 0.51 10.04 -8.56
C ASN A 170 0.26 8.72 -9.30
N ILE A 171 0.54 7.57 -8.67
CA ILE A 171 0.30 6.25 -9.26
C ILE A 171 -1.10 5.75 -8.88
N GLU A 172 -1.86 5.35 -9.90
CA GLU A 172 -3.21 4.80 -9.74
C GLU A 172 -3.22 3.27 -9.82
N ASP A 173 -2.48 2.70 -10.76
CA ASP A 173 -2.40 1.25 -10.95
C ASP A 173 -0.93 0.77 -10.98
N ILE A 174 -0.68 -0.42 -10.46
CA ILE A 174 0.61 -1.12 -10.48
C ILE A 174 0.35 -2.52 -11.06
N SER A 175 1.02 -2.89 -12.16
CA SER A 175 0.80 -4.17 -12.85
C SER A 175 2.10 -4.92 -13.08
N CYS A 176 2.15 -6.18 -12.65
CA CYS A 176 3.21 -7.13 -12.98
C CYS A 176 2.65 -8.24 -13.87
N ASN A 177 3.16 -8.30 -15.10
CA ASN A 177 2.68 -9.21 -16.15
C ASN A 177 3.48 -10.52 -16.25
N GLY A 178 4.23 -10.86 -15.21
CA GLY A 178 5.08 -12.05 -15.12
C GLY A 178 6.53 -11.76 -14.75
N PRO A 179 7.32 -12.82 -14.51
CA PRO A 179 8.74 -12.74 -14.17
C PRO A 179 9.55 -12.23 -15.37
N ARG A 180 10.70 -11.62 -15.09
CA ARG A 180 11.63 -11.03 -16.07
C ARG A 180 10.96 -10.01 -17.00
N LYS A 181 9.90 -9.36 -16.52
CA LYS A 181 9.26 -8.22 -17.17
C LYS A 181 9.23 -7.05 -16.18
N PRO A 182 9.44 -5.82 -16.66
CA PRO A 182 9.31 -4.67 -15.79
C PRO A 182 7.87 -4.58 -15.27
N VAL A 183 7.75 -4.17 -14.01
CA VAL A 183 6.46 -3.74 -13.46
C VAL A 183 6.05 -2.47 -14.19
N TYR A 184 4.78 -2.37 -14.56
CA TYR A 184 4.19 -1.18 -15.15
C TYR A 184 3.40 -0.41 -14.09
N VAL A 185 3.34 0.91 -14.26
CA VAL A 185 2.53 1.79 -13.44
C VAL A 185 1.66 2.67 -14.32
N TRP A 186 0.45 2.99 -13.86
CA TRP A 186 -0.38 4.04 -14.46
C TRP A 186 -0.22 5.34 -13.66
N HIS A 187 0.50 6.31 -14.22
CA HIS A 187 0.75 7.61 -13.62
C HIS A 187 -0.27 8.65 -14.09
N ARG A 188 -0.87 9.42 -13.18
CA ARG A 188 -1.93 10.41 -13.49
C ARG A 188 -1.62 11.37 -14.63
N LYS A 189 -0.35 11.80 -14.72
CA LYS A 189 0.13 12.76 -15.73
C LYS A 189 0.76 12.11 -16.98
N TYR A 190 1.36 10.94 -16.83
CA TYR A 190 2.24 10.34 -17.85
C TYR A 190 1.71 9.00 -18.37
N GLU A 191 0.55 8.56 -17.86
CA GLU A 191 -0.14 7.32 -18.21
C GLU A 191 0.72 6.07 -17.93
N SER A 192 0.66 5.07 -18.81
CA SER A 192 1.33 3.78 -18.63
C SER A 192 2.84 3.91 -18.83
N LEU A 193 3.60 3.63 -17.77
CA LEU A 193 5.07 3.68 -17.76
C LEU A 193 5.67 2.34 -17.30
N PRO A 194 6.67 1.79 -17.99
CA PRO A 194 7.47 0.71 -17.44
C PRO A 194 8.39 1.25 -16.34
N THR A 195 8.65 0.42 -15.34
CA THR A 195 9.56 0.74 -14.23
C THR A 195 10.91 0.04 -14.35
N ASN A 196 11.89 0.47 -13.55
CA ASN A 196 13.14 -0.25 -13.34
C ASN A 196 13.03 -1.46 -12.40
N ILE A 197 11.86 -1.71 -11.82
CA ILE A 197 11.64 -2.84 -10.91
C ILE A 197 11.16 -4.04 -11.72
N MET A 198 11.84 -5.16 -11.53
CA MET A 198 11.57 -6.42 -12.21
C MET A 198 11.87 -7.56 -11.25
N PHE A 199 10.97 -8.55 -11.22
CA PHE A 199 11.22 -9.81 -10.52
C PHE A 199 12.03 -10.72 -11.44
N GLU A 200 13.20 -11.17 -11.01
CA GLU A 200 14.16 -11.85 -11.89
C GLU A 200 13.84 -13.34 -12.07
N SER A 201 13.15 -13.94 -11.09
CA SER A 201 12.77 -15.35 -11.09
C SER A 201 11.27 -15.58 -10.89
N GLU A 202 10.82 -16.80 -11.23
CA GLU A 202 9.44 -17.22 -10.98
C GLU A 202 9.17 -17.32 -9.48
N GLU A 203 10.14 -17.86 -8.73
CA GLU A 203 10.06 -18.05 -7.28
C GLU A 203 9.92 -16.71 -6.54
N GLU A 204 10.70 -15.68 -6.94
CA GLU A 204 10.63 -14.35 -6.33
C GLU A 204 9.23 -13.73 -6.49
N LEU A 205 8.65 -13.85 -7.68
CA LEU A 205 7.32 -13.34 -7.96
C LEU A 205 6.22 -14.15 -7.26
N ASP A 206 6.37 -15.47 -7.17
CA ASP A 206 5.47 -16.36 -6.43
C ASP A 206 5.46 -16.01 -4.93
N GLU A 207 6.63 -15.82 -4.32
CA GLU A 207 6.77 -15.37 -2.93
C GLU A 207 6.14 -13.99 -2.71
N TYR A 208 6.30 -13.08 -3.67
CA TYR A 208 5.69 -11.76 -3.62
C TYR A 208 4.16 -11.82 -3.67
N VAL A 209 3.59 -12.63 -4.57
CA VAL A 209 2.13 -12.84 -4.66
C VAL A 209 1.59 -13.49 -3.38
N LEU A 210 2.29 -14.46 -2.80
CA LEU A 210 1.96 -15.03 -1.49
C LEU A 210 1.96 -13.98 -0.38
N LYS A 211 2.97 -13.10 -0.36
CA LYS A 211 3.03 -11.97 0.57
C LYS A 211 1.80 -11.06 0.43
N LEU A 212 1.42 -10.68 -0.79
CA LEU A 212 0.22 -9.85 -1.02
C LEU A 212 -1.06 -10.54 -0.53
N ALA A 213 -1.21 -11.84 -0.77
CA ALA A 213 -2.34 -12.62 -0.27
C ALA A 213 -2.40 -12.61 1.26
N HIS A 214 -1.27 -12.85 1.94
CA HIS A 214 -1.17 -12.81 3.39
C HIS A 214 -1.47 -11.43 3.97
N MET A 215 -0.98 -10.36 3.34
CA MET A 215 -1.28 -8.97 3.74
C MET A 215 -2.78 -8.67 3.63
N ALA A 216 -3.47 -9.25 2.66
CA ALA A 216 -4.92 -9.12 2.50
C ALA A 216 -5.75 -10.06 3.41
N GLY A 217 -5.09 -10.87 4.25
CA GLY A 217 -5.75 -11.89 5.08
C GLY A 217 -6.42 -12.99 4.25
N LYS A 218 -5.89 -13.27 3.06
CA LYS A 218 -6.38 -14.29 2.12
C LYS A 218 -5.31 -15.37 1.89
N HIS A 219 -5.77 -16.46 1.29
CA HIS A 219 -4.91 -17.56 0.87
C HIS A 219 -4.99 -17.70 -0.65
N ILE A 220 -3.83 -17.94 -1.26
CA ILE A 220 -3.68 -18.27 -2.68
C ILE A 220 -2.84 -19.55 -2.77
N SER A 221 -3.17 -20.45 -3.68
CA SER A 221 -2.44 -21.72 -3.85
C SER A 221 -2.66 -22.28 -5.25
N VAL A 222 -1.98 -23.36 -5.61
CA VAL A 222 -2.18 -24.05 -6.90
C VAL A 222 -3.64 -24.50 -7.08
N ALA A 223 -4.30 -24.96 -6.01
CA ALA A 223 -5.70 -25.36 -6.05
C ALA A 223 -6.68 -24.17 -6.14
N TYR A 224 -6.27 -22.99 -5.66
CA TYR A 224 -7.04 -21.75 -5.69
C TYR A 224 -6.16 -20.62 -6.21
N PRO A 225 -5.87 -20.59 -7.53
CA PRO A 225 -4.79 -19.77 -8.10
C PRO A 225 -5.21 -18.33 -8.39
N ILE A 226 -6.42 -17.91 -7.99
CA ILE A 226 -6.94 -16.57 -8.25
C ILE A 226 -7.15 -15.86 -6.91
N LEU A 227 -6.61 -14.65 -6.79
CA LEU A 227 -6.81 -13.75 -5.66
C LEU A 227 -7.56 -12.51 -6.13
N ASP A 228 -8.64 -12.17 -5.46
CA ASP A 228 -9.29 -10.85 -5.50
C ASP A 228 -9.49 -10.40 -4.06
N ALA A 229 -8.79 -9.33 -3.67
CA ALA A 229 -8.70 -8.92 -2.28
C ALA A 229 -8.40 -7.43 -2.11
N ILE A 230 -8.46 -6.98 -0.86
CA ILE A 230 -8.12 -5.62 -0.45
C ILE A 230 -6.87 -5.69 0.42
N LEU A 231 -5.83 -4.97 0.02
CA LEU A 231 -4.59 -4.80 0.76
C LEU A 231 -4.78 -3.78 1.90
N PRO A 232 -3.86 -3.73 2.87
CA PRO A 232 -3.76 -2.60 3.79
C PRO A 232 -3.76 -1.26 3.02
N GLY A 233 -4.34 -0.21 3.59
CA GLY A 233 -4.53 1.07 2.88
C GLY A 233 -5.72 1.09 1.91
N GLY A 234 -6.46 -0.02 1.75
CA GLY A 234 -7.68 -0.06 0.94
C GLY A 234 -7.44 -0.28 -0.55
N HIS A 235 -6.20 -0.55 -0.97
CA HIS A 235 -5.88 -0.84 -2.37
C HIS A 235 -6.43 -2.20 -2.79
N ARG A 236 -7.04 -2.28 -3.98
CA ARG A 236 -7.54 -3.56 -4.51
C ARG A 236 -6.42 -4.31 -5.21
N VAL A 237 -6.30 -5.61 -4.97
CA VAL A 237 -5.37 -6.49 -5.67
C VAL A 237 -6.11 -7.61 -6.36
N ALA A 238 -5.78 -7.81 -7.64
CA ALA A 238 -6.09 -9.02 -8.37
C ALA A 238 -4.78 -9.73 -8.70
N ALA A 239 -4.67 -11.04 -8.43
CA ALA A 239 -3.47 -11.80 -8.74
C ALA A 239 -3.78 -13.22 -9.21
N THR A 240 -2.87 -13.77 -10.02
CA THR A 240 -2.88 -15.18 -10.41
C THR A 240 -1.61 -15.86 -9.92
N PHE A 241 -1.72 -17.10 -9.46
CA PHE A 241 -0.61 -17.88 -8.93
C PHE A 241 -0.09 -18.89 -9.95
N GLN A 242 1.23 -18.92 -10.10
CA GLN A 242 1.97 -19.84 -10.95
C GLN A 242 1.41 -19.89 -12.39
N LYS A 243 1.46 -21.08 -13.01
CA LYS A 243 1.11 -21.29 -14.41
C LYS A 243 -0.27 -21.91 -14.62
N GLU A 244 -1.08 -22.00 -13.56
CA GLU A 244 -2.41 -22.62 -13.60
C GLU A 244 -3.40 -21.82 -14.45
N VAL A 245 -3.34 -20.49 -14.37
CA VAL A 245 -4.24 -19.57 -15.10
C VAL A 245 -3.46 -18.71 -16.09
N SER A 246 -2.29 -18.22 -15.69
CA SER A 246 -1.41 -17.39 -16.53
C SER A 246 -0.23 -18.21 -17.03
N THR A 247 -0.15 -18.43 -18.35
CA THR A 247 0.93 -19.24 -18.94
C THR A 247 2.33 -18.65 -18.72
N GLY A 248 2.41 -17.34 -18.45
CA GLY A 248 3.67 -16.63 -18.20
C GLY A 248 4.19 -16.73 -16.76
N GLY A 249 3.49 -17.42 -15.86
CA GLY A 249 3.76 -17.42 -14.42
C GLY A 249 2.83 -16.47 -13.65
N SER A 250 3.10 -16.30 -12.36
CA SER A 250 2.31 -15.44 -11.47
C SER A 250 2.17 -14.02 -12.02
N THR A 251 1.02 -13.39 -11.77
CA THR A 251 0.75 -11.99 -12.17
C THR A 251 -0.01 -11.28 -11.07
N PHE A 252 0.09 -9.95 -11.02
CA PHE A 252 -0.80 -9.16 -10.18
C PHE A 252 -1.06 -7.78 -10.78
N THR A 253 -2.20 -7.20 -10.43
CA THR A 253 -2.51 -5.80 -10.64
C THR A 253 -3.09 -5.24 -9.36
N VAL A 254 -2.54 -4.12 -8.91
CA VAL A 254 -3.01 -3.38 -7.75
C VAL A 254 -3.57 -2.06 -8.22
N ARG A 255 -4.83 -1.80 -7.89
CA ARG A 255 -5.46 -0.50 -8.04
C ARG A 255 -5.40 0.23 -6.73
N LYS A 256 -4.63 1.31 -6.70
CA LYS A 256 -4.44 2.14 -5.52
C LYS A 256 -5.69 2.97 -5.28
N PHE A 257 -6.23 2.80 -4.09
CA PHE A 257 -7.17 3.75 -3.54
C PHE A 257 -6.46 5.07 -3.18
N ARG A 258 -7.07 6.21 -3.51
CA ARG A 258 -6.53 7.54 -3.21
C ARG A 258 -6.78 7.84 -1.72
N GLU A 259 -5.73 8.24 -0.99
CA GLU A 259 -5.87 8.59 0.44
C GLU A 259 -6.72 9.85 0.62
N ASP A 260 -6.58 10.83 -0.27
CA ASP A 260 -7.35 12.09 -0.23
C ASP A 260 -8.42 12.14 -1.35
N PRO A 261 -9.72 12.00 -1.03
CA PRO A 261 -10.78 12.02 -2.03
C PRO A 261 -10.93 13.41 -2.68
N ILE A 262 -11.32 13.43 -3.96
CA ILE A 262 -11.62 14.69 -4.69
C ILE A 262 -12.76 15.41 -3.96
N THR A 263 -12.54 16.68 -3.61
CA THR A 263 -13.55 17.52 -2.95
C THR A 263 -14.44 18.24 -3.97
N ILE A 264 -15.56 18.80 -3.51
CA ILE A 264 -16.40 19.64 -4.39
C ILE A 264 -15.64 20.87 -4.90
N ILE A 265 -14.72 21.41 -4.10
CA ILE A 265 -13.91 22.58 -4.46
C ILE A 265 -12.95 22.21 -5.58
N ASP A 266 -12.32 21.04 -5.49
CA ASP A 266 -11.48 20.51 -6.56
C ASP A 266 -12.26 20.33 -7.86
N MET A 267 -13.48 19.78 -7.80
CA MET A 267 -14.33 19.64 -8.98
C MET A 267 -14.66 20.99 -9.64
N ILE A 268 -14.88 22.03 -8.84
CA ILE A 268 -15.10 23.41 -9.33
C ILE A 268 -13.82 23.94 -9.98
N ASN A 269 -12.66 23.78 -9.33
CA ASN A 269 -11.37 24.22 -9.84
C ASN A 269 -10.96 23.49 -11.13
N PHE A 270 -11.32 22.21 -11.26
CA PHE A 270 -11.11 21.42 -12.48
C PHE A 270 -12.09 21.79 -13.60
N GLY A 271 -13.10 22.63 -13.33
CA GLY A 271 -14.17 22.95 -14.28
C GLY A 271 -15.11 21.78 -14.56
N THR A 272 -15.12 20.75 -13.70
CA THR A 272 -16.01 19.58 -13.84
C THR A 272 -17.46 19.94 -13.49
N ILE A 273 -17.65 20.84 -12.52
CA ILE A 273 -18.96 21.35 -12.10
C ILE A 273 -18.86 22.87 -11.86
N SER A 274 -19.90 23.63 -12.18
CA SER A 274 -19.92 25.05 -11.83
C SER A 274 -20.31 25.26 -10.36
N PRO A 275 -19.92 26.39 -9.73
CA PRO A 275 -20.34 26.73 -8.37
C PRO A 275 -21.87 26.70 -8.18
N GLU A 276 -22.63 27.12 -9.19
CA GLU A 276 -24.09 27.15 -9.15
C GLU A 276 -24.69 25.74 -9.12
N ILE A 277 -24.15 24.81 -9.92
CA ILE A 277 -24.59 23.42 -9.93
C ILE A 277 -24.18 22.74 -8.61
N ALA A 278 -22.99 23.03 -8.08
CA ALA A 278 -22.56 22.53 -6.78
C ALA A 278 -23.50 23.01 -5.65
N ALA A 279 -23.87 24.30 -5.65
CA ALA A 279 -24.84 24.85 -4.70
C ALA A 279 -26.24 24.23 -4.85
N TYR A 280 -26.68 23.97 -6.09
CA TYR A 280 -27.93 23.24 -6.35
C TYR A 280 -27.90 21.84 -5.72
N PHE A 281 -26.85 21.06 -5.94
CA PHE A 281 -26.74 19.73 -5.34
C PHE A 281 -26.65 19.78 -3.83
N TRP A 282 -25.94 20.77 -3.28
CA TRP A 282 -25.89 20.98 -1.83
C TRP A 282 -27.28 21.16 -1.24
N LEU A 283 -28.09 22.05 -1.83
CA LEU A 283 -29.48 22.24 -1.42
C LEU A 283 -30.32 20.98 -1.61
N ALA A 284 -30.21 20.30 -2.76
CA ALA A 284 -30.94 19.08 -3.04
C ALA A 284 -30.66 17.98 -1.99
N MET A 285 -29.39 17.84 -1.57
CA MET A 285 -28.97 16.91 -0.52
C MET A 285 -29.48 17.30 0.87
N ASP A 286 -29.51 18.59 1.18
CA ASP A 286 -30.10 19.10 2.41
C ASP A 286 -31.59 18.75 2.52
N TYR A 287 -32.31 18.80 1.41
CA TYR A 287 -33.71 18.35 1.30
C TYR A 287 -33.86 16.84 1.04
N LYS A 288 -32.79 16.06 1.16
CA LYS A 288 -32.76 14.59 1.02
C LYS A 288 -33.32 14.11 -0.34
N MET A 289 -33.09 14.85 -1.41
CA MET A 289 -33.48 14.43 -2.75
C MET A 289 -32.62 13.26 -3.23
N THR A 290 -33.28 12.24 -3.79
CA THR A 290 -32.60 11.10 -4.41
C THR A 290 -31.88 11.54 -5.68
N SER A 291 -30.60 11.20 -5.79
CA SER A 291 -29.75 11.52 -6.94
C SER A 291 -29.06 10.27 -7.46
N LEU A 292 -28.81 10.22 -8.77
CA LEU A 292 -28.07 9.16 -9.43
C LEU A 292 -27.02 9.77 -10.36
N ILE A 293 -25.77 9.32 -10.22
CA ILE A 293 -24.66 9.79 -11.05
C ILE A 293 -24.42 8.75 -12.15
N LEU A 294 -24.54 9.19 -13.40
CA LEU A 294 -24.45 8.34 -14.57
C LEU A 294 -23.17 8.63 -15.36
N GLY A 295 -22.68 7.64 -16.09
CA GLY A 295 -21.48 7.77 -16.92
C GLY A 295 -20.81 6.44 -17.23
N VAL A 296 -19.92 6.44 -18.21
CA VAL A 296 -19.12 5.26 -18.57
C VAL A 296 -18.09 4.93 -17.48
N THR A 297 -17.51 3.74 -17.51
CA THR A 297 -16.39 3.36 -16.62
C THR A 297 -15.23 4.34 -16.79
N GLY A 298 -14.65 4.79 -15.68
CA GLY A 298 -13.56 5.77 -15.69
C GLY A 298 -13.99 7.25 -15.80
N ALA A 299 -15.27 7.56 -16.01
CA ALA A 299 -15.75 8.95 -16.14
C ALA A 299 -15.80 9.75 -14.82
N GLY A 300 -15.22 9.24 -13.72
CA GLY A 300 -15.22 9.93 -12.42
C GLY A 300 -16.52 9.82 -11.61
N LYS A 301 -17.40 8.84 -11.90
CA LYS A 301 -18.69 8.67 -11.19
C LYS A 301 -18.53 8.59 -9.67
N THR A 302 -17.71 7.65 -9.18
CA THR A 302 -17.52 7.47 -7.74
C THR A 302 -16.85 8.70 -7.12
N SER A 303 -15.93 9.35 -7.85
CA SER A 303 -15.31 10.60 -7.41
C SER A 303 -16.35 11.72 -7.19
N THR A 304 -17.26 11.91 -8.16
CA THR A 304 -18.36 12.88 -8.04
C THR A 304 -19.32 12.50 -6.90
N LEU A 305 -19.62 11.20 -6.75
CA LEU A 305 -20.47 10.72 -5.66
C LEU A 305 -19.86 11.04 -4.31
N ASN A 306 -18.56 10.78 -4.15
CA ASN A 306 -17.83 11.03 -2.92
C ASN A 306 -17.74 12.53 -2.62
N ALA A 307 -17.39 13.35 -3.61
CA ALA A 307 -17.32 14.80 -3.48
C ALA A 307 -18.65 15.43 -3.05
N LEU A 308 -19.76 14.95 -3.62
CA LEU A 308 -21.09 15.43 -3.25
C LEU A 308 -21.55 14.87 -1.90
N ALA A 309 -21.28 13.60 -1.59
CA ALA A 309 -21.64 13.01 -0.29
C ALA A 309 -20.93 13.70 0.89
N ASN A 310 -19.77 14.32 0.65
CA ASN A 310 -19.09 15.20 1.61
C ASN A 310 -19.89 16.46 1.99
N LEU A 311 -20.89 16.85 1.19
CA LEU A 311 -21.79 17.98 1.49
C LEU A 311 -22.95 17.60 2.42
N LEU A 312 -23.15 16.32 2.71
CA LEU A 312 -24.21 15.87 3.61
C LEU A 312 -24.03 16.48 5.00
N ARG A 313 -25.14 16.89 5.61
CA ARG A 313 -25.13 17.49 6.96
C ARG A 313 -24.39 16.60 7.95
N PRO A 314 -23.48 17.16 8.78
CA PRO A 314 -22.72 16.38 9.76
C PRO A 314 -23.59 15.58 10.75
N THR A 315 -24.82 16.04 11.00
CA THR A 315 -25.77 15.39 11.92
C THR A 315 -26.49 14.18 11.31
N TYR A 316 -26.37 13.94 10.00
CA TYR A 316 -27.07 12.83 9.34
C TYR A 316 -26.43 11.50 9.68
N LYS A 317 -27.29 10.48 9.88
CA LYS A 317 -26.86 9.09 9.86
C LYS A 317 -26.72 8.62 8.41
N VAL A 318 -25.50 8.32 7.99
CA VAL A 318 -25.20 7.85 6.63
C VAL A 318 -24.89 6.36 6.64
N VAL A 319 -25.48 5.60 5.71
CA VAL A 319 -25.09 4.21 5.46
C VAL A 319 -24.57 4.09 4.04
N THR A 320 -23.30 3.72 3.87
CA THR A 320 -22.73 3.43 2.55
C THR A 320 -22.76 1.93 2.27
N ILE A 321 -23.01 1.55 1.01
CA ILE A 321 -23.11 0.16 0.57
C ILE A 321 -22.29 0.02 -0.70
N GLU A 322 -21.22 -0.79 -0.65
CA GLU A 322 -20.21 -0.85 -1.71
C GLU A 322 -19.70 -2.28 -1.91
N ASP A 323 -19.27 -2.62 -3.13
CA ASP A 323 -18.54 -3.89 -3.35
C ASP A 323 -17.08 -3.78 -2.89
N THR A 324 -16.51 -2.59 -3.04
CA THR A 324 -15.17 -2.23 -2.56
C THR A 324 -15.31 -0.88 -1.86
N PRO A 325 -14.74 -0.70 -0.65
CA PRO A 325 -14.91 0.52 0.14
C PRO A 325 -14.15 1.70 -0.47
N GLU A 326 -14.80 2.46 -1.33
CA GLU A 326 -14.25 3.63 -2.03
C GLU A 326 -14.66 4.94 -1.36
N LEU A 327 -15.87 5.02 -0.78
CA LEU A 327 -16.34 6.26 -0.18
C LEU A 327 -15.57 6.62 1.10
N ARG A 328 -15.33 7.92 1.27
CA ARG A 328 -14.64 8.51 2.43
C ARG A 328 -15.43 9.72 2.88
N LEU A 329 -16.13 9.55 4.00
CA LEU A 329 -17.11 10.48 4.50
C LEU A 329 -16.63 11.07 5.85
N PRO A 330 -16.75 12.38 6.07
CA PRO A 330 -16.35 13.03 7.31
C PRO A 330 -17.39 12.83 8.43
N GLN A 331 -18.58 12.30 8.13
CA GLN A 331 -19.66 12.11 9.09
C GLN A 331 -19.27 11.09 10.16
N GLU A 332 -19.39 11.47 11.43
CA GLU A 332 -19.15 10.56 12.56
C GLU A 332 -20.21 9.45 12.65
N ASN A 333 -21.47 9.77 12.33
CA ASN A 333 -22.59 8.81 12.36
C ASN A 333 -22.69 8.05 11.03
N TRP A 334 -21.61 7.37 10.67
CA TRP A 334 -21.46 6.65 9.41
C TRP A 334 -21.33 5.15 9.65
N VAL A 335 -22.10 4.35 8.89
CA VAL A 335 -21.95 2.90 8.82
C VAL A 335 -21.57 2.50 7.41
N GLN A 336 -20.40 1.87 7.24
CA GLN A 336 -19.94 1.33 5.96
C GLN A 336 -20.27 -0.16 5.86
N LEU A 337 -21.03 -0.53 4.84
CA LEU A 337 -21.39 -1.91 4.53
C LEU A 337 -20.71 -2.33 3.22
N VAL A 338 -19.99 -3.45 3.26
CA VAL A 338 -19.26 -3.97 2.09
C VAL A 338 -19.77 -5.36 1.73
N SER A 339 -19.97 -5.60 0.43
CA SER A 339 -20.39 -6.92 -0.06
C SER A 339 -19.31 -7.97 0.20
N ARG A 340 -19.73 -9.24 0.26
CA ARG A 340 -18.82 -10.36 0.51
C ARG A 340 -19.10 -11.48 -0.48
N PRO A 341 -18.20 -11.74 -1.46
CA PRO A 341 -18.35 -12.88 -2.35
C PRO A 341 -18.22 -14.20 -1.56
N SER A 342 -18.83 -15.27 -2.07
CA SER A 342 -18.65 -16.61 -1.50
C SER A 342 -17.20 -17.09 -1.68
N TYR A 343 -16.60 -17.62 -0.62
CA TYR A 343 -15.23 -18.16 -0.63
C TYR A 343 -15.15 -19.65 -1.02
N LEU A 344 -16.28 -20.37 -0.98
CA LEU A 344 -16.32 -21.81 -1.26
C LEU A 344 -16.99 -22.05 -2.62
N GLY A 345 -16.30 -22.84 -3.45
CA GLY A 345 -16.66 -23.10 -4.84
C GLY A 345 -18.07 -23.66 -5.00
N GLY A 346 -18.83 -23.04 -5.91
CA GLY A 346 -20.10 -23.55 -6.44
C GLY A 346 -21.25 -23.60 -5.43
N GLY A 347 -21.91 -22.47 -5.19
CA GLY A 347 -23.22 -22.49 -4.50
C GLY A 347 -23.70 -21.19 -3.85
N GLY A 348 -22.92 -20.10 -3.86
CA GLY A 348 -23.31 -18.83 -3.23
C GLY A 348 -23.47 -18.91 -1.71
N ILE A 349 -23.04 -20.01 -1.07
CA ILE A 349 -23.22 -20.22 0.37
C ILE A 349 -22.39 -19.19 1.13
N GLY A 350 -23.07 -18.31 1.85
CA GLY A 350 -22.45 -17.23 2.63
C GLY A 350 -22.13 -15.97 1.82
N GLU A 351 -22.57 -15.87 0.57
CA GLU A 351 -22.49 -14.62 -0.20
C GLU A 351 -23.37 -13.53 0.44
N ILE A 352 -22.82 -12.34 0.57
CA ILE A 352 -23.54 -11.14 1.02
C ILE A 352 -23.51 -10.15 -0.13
N THR A 353 -24.61 -10.06 -0.87
CA THR A 353 -24.74 -9.15 -2.02
C THR A 353 -25.09 -7.73 -1.56
N LEU A 354 -24.89 -6.75 -2.45
CA LEU A 354 -25.34 -5.36 -2.21
C LEU A 354 -26.84 -5.31 -1.86
N PHE A 355 -27.66 -6.13 -2.51
CA PHE A 355 -29.09 -6.22 -2.24
C PHE A 355 -29.39 -6.66 -0.79
N HIS A 356 -28.63 -7.62 -0.24
CA HIS A 356 -28.75 -8.00 1.16
C HIS A 356 -28.42 -6.82 2.09
N LEU A 357 -27.36 -6.06 1.77
CA LEU A 357 -26.92 -4.91 2.56
C LEU A 357 -27.92 -3.76 2.50
N VAL A 358 -28.54 -3.50 1.34
CA VAL A 358 -29.62 -2.52 1.20
C VAL A 358 -30.78 -2.87 2.14
N LYS A 359 -31.23 -4.13 2.14
CA LYS A 359 -32.30 -4.57 3.07
C LYS A 359 -31.93 -4.38 4.54
N VAL A 360 -30.68 -4.64 4.90
CA VAL A 360 -30.17 -4.44 6.27
C VAL A 360 -30.12 -2.95 6.62
N SER A 361 -29.63 -2.10 5.70
CA SER A 361 -29.49 -0.65 5.92
C SER A 361 -30.82 0.03 6.28
N LEU A 362 -31.94 -0.44 5.71
CA LEU A 362 -33.28 0.08 6.03
C LEU A 362 -33.65 -0.10 7.52
N ARG A 363 -33.06 -1.08 8.20
CA ARG A 363 -33.26 -1.32 9.64
C ARG A 363 -32.36 -0.46 10.52
N TYR A 364 -31.37 0.22 9.94
CA TYR A 364 -30.46 1.10 10.68
C TYR A 364 -31.04 2.50 10.89
N ARG A 365 -32.24 2.79 10.35
CA ARG A 365 -32.87 4.11 10.38
C ARG A 365 -31.90 5.21 9.88
N PRO A 366 -31.32 5.06 8.67
CA PRO A 366 -30.44 6.07 8.10
C PRO A 366 -31.22 7.31 7.68
N ASP A 367 -30.56 8.47 7.70
CA ASP A 367 -31.05 9.68 7.02
C ASP A 367 -30.79 9.60 5.53
N VAL A 368 -29.62 9.05 5.13
CA VAL A 368 -29.19 8.89 3.75
C VAL A 368 -28.54 7.52 3.56
N ILE A 369 -28.91 6.84 2.48
CA ILE A 369 -28.24 5.62 2.02
C ILE A 369 -27.50 5.97 0.73
N VAL A 370 -26.21 5.64 0.68
CA VAL A 370 -25.38 5.80 -0.51
C VAL A 370 -24.99 4.42 -1.01
N VAL A 371 -25.33 4.11 -2.25
CA VAL A 371 -24.92 2.87 -2.92
C VAL A 371 -23.86 3.22 -3.94
N GLY A 372 -22.66 2.66 -3.80
CA GLY A 372 -21.50 3.03 -4.63
C GLY A 372 -21.74 2.80 -6.12
N GLU A 373 -22.23 1.61 -6.48
CA GLU A 373 -22.64 1.29 -7.84
C GLU A 373 -23.79 0.28 -7.82
N VAL A 374 -24.78 0.45 -8.70
CA VAL A 374 -25.91 -0.47 -8.86
C VAL A 374 -25.74 -1.26 -10.15
N ARG A 375 -25.56 -2.58 -10.04
CA ARG A 375 -25.32 -3.49 -11.19
C ARG A 375 -26.37 -4.58 -11.39
N GLY A 376 -27.37 -4.68 -10.52
CA GLY A 376 -28.43 -5.69 -10.58
C GLY A 376 -29.07 -5.97 -9.24
#